data_AF-A0A5C6M1S1-F1
#
_entry.id   AF-A0A5C6M1S1-F1
#
_cell.length_a   1.000
_cell.length_b   1.000
_cell.length_c   1.000
_cell.angle_alpha   90.00
_cell.angle_beta   90.00
_cell.angle_gamma   90.00
#
_symmetry.space_group_name_H-M   'P 1'
#
loop_
_entity.id
_entity.type
_entity.pdbx_description
1 polymer ?
#
loop_
_entity_poly.entity_id
_entity_poly.type
_entity_poly.pdbx_seq_one_letter_code
_entity_poly.pdbx_strand_id
1 'polypeptide(L)'
;LTDGVIAGVGAVLVFLPQICLLFLFIGLLEDCGYMARAAWMMDRLMSVMGLSGRSFLPLMSSFACAVPGIMATRVIENRRDRFVTILIAPLMSCSARLPVYVLMIGTFIPDQMLLGGLLPLRALVLFLMSILGLVVAVPLAFVLRRTAFRGESSGFLLELPDYRVPALRVVLLRVWESGWSFVSRAGTLIFAASVLVWAAGSFPVRSPERYELAARLEALAADNAVMDGAVPGETERTVEELEGRLRQLNAEQLEGSLLGMAGRAVEPIFRPLGWDWRIGVGVLASFPAREVVIATLGTIYSLGGDVDEGDEGLRGALRAAVWPDGRPVYTIPADRAM
;
A
#
# COMPACT_ATOMS: atom_id res chain seq x y z
N LEU A 1 -14.57 -17.87 -6.93
CA LEU A 1 -14.01 -17.41 -8.22
C LEU A 1 -14.57 -16.03 -8.55
N THR A 2 -15.90 -15.87 -8.49
CA THR A 2 -16.61 -14.59 -8.54
C THR A 2 -16.00 -13.55 -7.59
N ASP A 3 -15.82 -13.89 -6.31
CA ASP A 3 -15.38 -12.92 -5.30
C ASP A 3 -13.95 -12.44 -5.54
N GLY A 4 -13.04 -13.34 -5.93
CA GLY A 4 -11.65 -12.98 -6.23
C GLY A 4 -11.51 -12.08 -7.47
N VAL A 5 -12.34 -12.32 -8.50
CA VAL A 5 -12.36 -11.49 -9.72
C VAL A 5 -12.97 -10.13 -9.43
N ILE A 6 -14.09 -10.07 -8.70
CA ILE A 6 -14.78 -8.83 -8.34
C ILE A 6 -13.87 -7.97 -7.46
N ALA A 7 -13.24 -8.55 -6.43
CA ALA A 7 -12.29 -7.84 -5.58
C ALA A 7 -11.07 -7.31 -6.37
N GLY A 8 -10.53 -8.13 -7.29
CA GLY A 8 -9.41 -7.73 -8.15
C GLY A 8 -9.75 -6.57 -9.08
N VAL A 9 -10.92 -6.60 -9.73
CA VAL A 9 -11.38 -5.50 -10.61
C VAL A 9 -11.74 -4.25 -9.80
N GLY A 10 -12.39 -4.43 -8.65
CA GLY A 10 -12.75 -3.34 -7.74
C GLY A 10 -11.52 -2.56 -7.30
N ALA A 11 -10.45 -3.25 -6.89
CA ALA A 11 -9.18 -2.62 -6.52
C ALA A 11 -8.64 -1.74 -7.66
N VAL A 12 -8.60 -2.23 -8.90
CA VAL A 12 -8.10 -1.47 -10.05
C VAL A 12 -8.96 -0.25 -10.37
N LEU A 13 -10.29 -0.39 -10.27
CA LEU A 13 -11.23 0.69 -10.59
C LEU A 13 -11.21 1.83 -9.57
N VAL A 14 -10.99 1.54 -8.29
CA VAL A 14 -10.90 2.57 -7.24
C VAL A 14 -9.68 3.48 -7.43
N PHE A 15 -8.55 2.96 -7.95
CA PHE A 15 -7.33 3.76 -8.14
C PHE A 15 -7.31 4.57 -9.44
N LEU A 16 -8.03 4.12 -10.47
CA LEU A 16 -8.05 4.80 -11.76
C LEU A 16 -8.39 6.30 -11.67
N PRO A 17 -9.44 6.76 -10.96
CA PRO A 17 -9.74 8.19 -10.88
C PRO A 17 -8.64 8.99 -10.18
N GLN A 18 -8.05 8.44 -9.11
CA GLN A 18 -6.98 9.09 -8.36
C GLN A 18 -5.71 9.26 -9.22
N ILE A 19 -5.38 8.25 -10.02
CA ILE A 19 -4.25 8.27 -10.95
C ILE A 19 -4.50 9.26 -12.09
N CYS A 20 -5.70 9.27 -12.67
CA CYS A 20 -6.07 10.23 -13.71
C CYS A 20 -5.97 11.68 -13.19
N LEU A 21 -6.44 11.94 -11.97
CA LEU A 21 -6.34 13.23 -11.31
C LEU A 21 -4.86 13.64 -11.09
N LEU A 22 -4.02 12.72 -10.61
CA LEU A 22 -2.59 12.96 -10.44
C LEU A 22 -1.92 13.34 -11.78
N PHE A 23 -2.15 12.57 -12.84
CA PHE A 23 -1.57 12.85 -14.16
C PHE A 23 -2.12 14.11 -14.79
N LEU A 24 -3.36 14.50 -14.48
CA LEU A 24 -3.92 15.79 -14.89
C LEU A 24 -3.08 16.93 -14.32
N PHE A 25 -2.78 16.90 -13.01
CA PHE A 25 -1.96 17.92 -12.37
C PHE A 25 -0.50 17.90 -12.85
N ILE A 26 0.11 16.72 -12.99
CA ILE A 26 1.49 16.62 -13.51
C ILE A 26 1.55 17.12 -14.95
N GLY A 27 0.60 16.74 -15.81
CA GLY A 27 0.51 17.20 -17.18
C GLY A 27 0.33 18.72 -17.28
N LEU A 28 -0.52 19.29 -16.43
CA LEU A 28 -0.71 20.73 -16.33
C LEU A 28 0.61 21.44 -15.99
N LEU A 29 1.34 20.96 -14.97
CA LEU A 29 2.60 21.54 -14.50
C LEU A 29 3.75 21.40 -15.50
N GLU A 30 3.76 20.32 -16.29
CA GLU A 30 4.75 20.10 -17.34
C GLU A 30 4.50 20.99 -18.55
N ASP A 31 3.27 21.03 -19.07
CA ASP A 31 2.91 21.81 -20.26
C ASP A 31 3.02 23.33 -20.04
N CYS A 32 2.83 23.81 -18.80
CA CYS A 32 3.04 25.23 -18.49
C CYS A 32 4.52 25.60 -18.27
N GLY A 33 5.44 24.64 -18.30
CA GLY A 33 6.87 24.88 -18.09
C GLY A 33 7.27 25.09 -16.62
N TYR A 34 6.36 24.89 -15.65
CA TYR A 34 6.68 24.96 -14.22
C TYR A 34 7.71 23.90 -13.82
N MET A 35 7.62 22.69 -14.39
CA MET A 35 8.54 21.60 -14.10
C MET A 35 10.00 21.90 -14.49
N ALA A 36 10.21 22.60 -15.62
CA ALA A 36 11.54 23.00 -16.06
C ALA A 36 12.19 24.00 -15.08
N ARG A 37 11.41 24.97 -14.58
CA ARG A 37 11.84 25.91 -13.53
C ARG A 37 12.08 25.24 -12.19
N ALA A 38 11.21 24.30 -11.80
CA ALA A 38 11.36 23.55 -10.57
C ALA A 38 12.65 22.72 -10.59
N ALA A 39 12.97 22.07 -11.71
CA ALA A 39 14.23 21.36 -11.90
C ALA A 39 15.46 22.29 -11.76
N TRP A 40 15.41 23.50 -12.32
CA TRP A 40 16.46 24.50 -12.16
C TRP A 40 16.63 24.95 -10.70
N MET A 41 15.53 25.24 -9.99
CA MET A 41 15.57 25.61 -8.58
C MET A 41 16.15 24.50 -7.70
N MET A 42 15.83 23.24 -8.04
CA MET A 42 16.29 22.07 -7.30
C MET A 42 17.69 21.59 -7.72
N ASP A 43 18.28 22.12 -8.78
CA ASP A 43 19.58 21.69 -9.29
C ASP A 43 20.69 21.88 -8.26
N ARG A 44 20.65 22.97 -7.48
CA ARG A 44 21.61 23.18 -6.38
C ARG A 44 21.47 22.13 -5.28
N LEU A 45 20.26 21.71 -4.94
CA LEU A 45 20.04 20.68 -3.93
C LEU A 45 20.48 19.30 -4.46
N MET A 46 20.12 18.99 -5.71
CA MET A 46 20.45 17.71 -6.35
C MET A 46 21.95 17.56 -6.59
N SER A 47 22.64 18.62 -6.99
CA SER A 47 24.10 18.60 -7.21
C SER A 47 24.88 18.33 -5.93
N VAL A 48 24.39 18.78 -4.76
CA VAL A 48 24.97 18.42 -3.45
C VAL A 48 24.88 16.91 -3.18
N MET A 49 23.80 16.27 -3.64
CA MET A 49 23.63 14.82 -3.59
C MET A 49 24.36 14.09 -4.73
N GLY A 50 25.00 14.82 -5.64
CA GLY A 50 25.70 14.28 -6.81
C GLY A 50 24.77 13.80 -7.94
N LEU A 51 23.55 14.34 -7.99
CA LEU A 51 22.53 14.08 -9.01
C LEU A 51 22.30 15.32 -9.88
N SER A 52 21.89 15.13 -11.13
CA SER A 52 21.38 16.22 -11.97
C SER A 52 20.02 16.75 -11.48
N GLY A 53 19.74 18.05 -11.65
CA GLY A 53 18.43 18.65 -11.41
C GLY A 53 17.28 17.98 -12.18
N ARG A 54 17.57 17.31 -13.32
CA ARG A 54 16.59 16.48 -14.06
C ARG A 54 16.04 15.31 -13.25
N SER A 55 16.77 14.86 -12.23
CA SER A 55 16.36 13.77 -11.33
C SER A 55 15.23 14.18 -10.37
N PHE A 56 15.04 15.48 -10.14
CA PHE A 56 13.98 15.99 -9.28
C PHE A 56 12.58 15.64 -9.79
N LEU A 57 12.35 15.75 -11.10
CA LEU A 57 11.05 15.50 -11.72
C LEU A 57 10.59 14.03 -11.51
N PRO A 58 11.41 13.01 -11.82
CA PRO A 58 11.09 11.62 -11.47
C PRO A 58 10.87 11.39 -9.97
N LEU A 59 11.70 11.97 -9.09
CA LEU A 59 11.59 11.76 -7.64
C LEU A 59 10.31 12.36 -7.05
N MET A 60 9.90 13.55 -7.50
CA MET A 60 8.62 14.14 -7.13
C MET A 60 7.44 13.29 -7.61
N SER A 61 7.51 12.78 -8.84
CA SER A 61 6.50 11.86 -9.35
C SER A 61 6.47 10.56 -8.53
N SER A 62 7.63 10.06 -8.07
CA SER A 62 7.73 8.87 -7.22
C SER A 62 7.08 9.02 -5.84
N PHE A 63 7.02 10.23 -5.27
CA PHE A 63 6.24 10.50 -4.05
C PHE A 63 4.74 10.27 -4.23
N ALA A 64 4.23 10.46 -5.45
CA ALA A 64 2.85 10.12 -5.74
C ALA A 64 2.72 8.63 -6.07
N CYS A 65 3.48 8.15 -7.06
CA CYS A 65 3.55 6.73 -7.41
C CYS A 65 4.92 6.34 -7.97
N ALA A 66 5.50 5.27 -7.44
CA ALA A 66 6.84 4.81 -7.82
C ALA A 66 6.92 4.37 -9.29
N VAL A 67 5.87 3.73 -9.83
CA VAL A 67 5.86 3.20 -11.21
C VAL A 67 6.06 4.30 -12.25
N PRO A 68 5.21 5.34 -12.34
CA PRO A 68 5.41 6.41 -13.30
C PRO A 68 6.64 7.26 -13.02
N GLY A 69 7.01 7.46 -11.74
CA GLY A 69 8.27 8.13 -11.39
C GLY A 69 9.49 7.39 -11.94
N ILE A 70 9.53 6.06 -11.81
CA ILE A 70 10.59 5.22 -12.39
C ILE A 70 10.60 5.32 -13.92
N MET A 71 9.43 5.30 -14.59
CA MET A 71 9.36 5.46 -16.04
C MET A 71 9.83 6.85 -16.52
N ALA A 72 9.56 7.90 -15.73
CA ALA A 72 10.00 9.27 -16.02
C ALA A 72 11.53 9.44 -15.96
N THR A 73 12.26 8.55 -15.28
CA THR A 73 13.73 8.58 -15.26
C THR A 73 14.38 8.45 -16.64
N ARG A 74 13.63 8.08 -17.68
CA ARG A 74 14.10 8.05 -19.08
C ARG A 74 14.60 9.41 -19.60
N VAL A 75 14.16 10.51 -18.98
CA VAL A 75 14.58 11.88 -19.33
C VAL A 75 16.02 12.17 -18.85
N ILE A 76 16.55 11.36 -17.93
CA ILE A 76 17.91 11.51 -17.42
C ILE A 76 18.89 10.86 -18.40
N GLU A 77 19.67 11.69 -19.09
CA GLU A 77 20.65 11.27 -20.11
C GLU A 77 21.80 10.45 -19.52
N ASN A 78 22.33 10.89 -18.36
CA ASN A 78 23.41 10.17 -17.70
C ASN A 78 22.87 8.89 -17.05
N ARG A 79 23.31 7.74 -17.57
CA ARG A 79 22.91 6.41 -17.07
C ARG A 79 23.17 6.24 -15.57
N ARG A 80 24.25 6.81 -15.04
CA ARG A 80 24.61 6.69 -13.61
C ARG A 80 23.60 7.41 -12.73
N ASP A 81 23.25 8.66 -13.07
CA ASP A 81 22.22 9.43 -12.37
C ASP A 81 20.85 8.74 -12.48
N ARG A 82 20.54 8.18 -13.65
CA ARG A 82 19.31 7.43 -13.90
C ARG A 82 19.20 6.21 -12.98
N PHE A 83 20.24 5.37 -12.89
CA PHE A 83 20.21 4.20 -12.01
C PHE A 83 20.08 4.55 -10.54
N VAL A 84 20.80 5.59 -10.08
CA VAL A 84 20.70 6.07 -8.70
C VAL A 84 19.27 6.55 -8.43
N THR A 85 18.67 7.31 -9.34
CA THR A 85 17.28 7.79 -9.22
C THR A 85 16.27 6.63 -9.17
N ILE A 86 16.44 5.62 -10.03
CA ILE A 86 15.59 4.41 -10.02
C ILE A 86 15.71 3.66 -8.69
N LEU A 87 16.91 3.55 -8.13
CA LEU A 87 17.15 2.81 -6.89
C LEU A 87 16.62 3.53 -5.65
N ILE A 88 16.58 4.87 -5.68
CA ILE A 88 16.05 5.69 -4.59
C ILE A 88 14.52 5.86 -4.68
N ALA A 89 13.94 5.84 -5.88
CA ALA A 89 12.50 6.03 -6.09
C ALA A 89 11.60 5.19 -5.15
N PRO A 90 11.89 3.90 -4.87
CA PRO A 90 11.11 3.10 -3.92
C PRO A 90 11.19 3.53 -2.45
N LEU A 91 12.19 4.34 -2.06
CA LEU A 91 12.33 4.86 -0.71
C LEU A 91 11.41 6.06 -0.46
N MET A 92 10.99 6.76 -1.54
CA MET A 92 9.99 7.81 -1.44
C MET A 92 8.67 7.21 -0.95
N SER A 93 8.06 7.86 0.04
CA SER A 93 6.81 7.38 0.62
C SER A 93 5.66 7.71 -0.34
N CYS A 94 5.13 6.69 -1.02
CA CYS A 94 3.99 6.85 -1.92
C CYS A 94 2.67 6.96 -1.14
N SER A 95 1.66 7.60 -1.74
CA SER A 95 0.32 7.74 -1.17
C SER A 95 -0.30 6.40 -0.76
N ALA A 96 0.00 5.33 -1.49
CA ALA A 96 -0.46 3.97 -1.18
C ALA A 96 0.08 3.39 0.15
N ARG A 97 1.10 4.00 0.77
CA ARG A 97 1.57 3.62 2.11
C ARG A 97 0.74 4.24 3.24
N LEU A 98 0.04 5.34 2.97
CA LEU A 98 -0.69 6.08 4.00
C LEU A 98 -1.76 5.23 4.69
N PRO A 99 -2.61 4.44 3.98
CA PRO A 99 -3.58 3.56 4.63
C PRO A 99 -2.93 2.57 5.61
N VAL A 100 -1.80 1.98 5.22
CA VAL A 100 -1.05 1.05 6.08
C VAL A 100 -0.50 1.77 7.31
N TYR A 101 0.04 2.97 7.15
CA TYR A 101 0.50 3.77 8.29
C TYR A 101 -0.65 4.17 9.21
N VAL A 102 -1.79 4.60 8.66
CA VAL A 102 -2.99 4.95 9.43
C VAL A 102 -3.51 3.76 10.20
N LEU A 103 -3.61 2.57 9.57
CA LEU A 103 -4.02 1.34 10.23
C LEU A 103 -3.08 0.99 11.38
N MET A 104 -1.76 0.94 11.13
CA MET A 104 -0.77 0.57 12.14
C MET A 104 -0.70 1.58 13.30
N ILE A 105 -0.74 2.89 13.00
CA ILE A 105 -0.74 3.95 14.01
C ILE A 105 -2.03 3.94 14.81
N GLY A 106 -3.19 3.80 14.16
CA GLY A 106 -4.49 3.71 14.84
C GLY A 106 -4.60 2.47 15.73
N THR A 107 -3.94 1.38 15.33
CA THR A 107 -3.90 0.13 16.10
C THR A 107 -3.00 0.24 17.33
N PHE A 108 -1.76 0.68 17.17
CA PHE A 108 -0.73 0.54 18.22
C PHE A 108 -0.42 1.82 19.00
N ILE A 109 -0.72 3.01 18.46
CA ILE A 109 -0.37 4.29 19.09
C ILE A 109 -1.59 4.87 19.83
N PRO A 110 -1.45 5.17 21.14
CA PRO A 110 -2.54 5.74 21.92
C PRO A 110 -2.91 7.13 21.42
N ASP A 111 -4.19 7.49 21.59
CA ASP A 111 -4.70 8.80 21.20
C ASP A 111 -4.38 9.84 22.29
N GLN A 112 -3.14 10.34 22.29
CA GLN A 112 -2.66 11.33 23.23
C GLN A 112 -2.34 12.64 22.51
N MET A 113 -2.65 13.76 23.15
CA MET A 113 -2.25 15.08 22.67
C MET A 113 -0.97 15.54 23.35
N LEU A 114 0.02 15.93 22.56
CA LEU A 114 1.25 16.59 23.00
C LEU A 114 1.13 18.11 22.91
N LEU A 115 2.01 18.82 23.63
CA LEU A 115 2.06 20.29 23.70
C LEU A 115 0.71 20.93 24.05
N GLY A 116 0.12 20.57 25.19
CA GLY A 116 -1.05 21.26 25.73
C GLY A 116 -2.32 21.21 24.87
N GLY A 117 -2.46 20.21 23.99
CA GLY A 117 -3.67 19.97 23.20
C GLY A 117 -3.56 20.32 21.70
N LEU A 118 -2.40 20.80 21.24
CA LEU A 118 -2.25 21.26 19.85
C LEU A 118 -1.79 20.18 18.87
N LEU A 119 -1.12 19.12 19.34
CA LEU A 119 -0.48 18.15 18.45
C LEU A 119 -0.84 16.69 18.83
N PRO A 120 -1.65 15.97 18.04
CA PRO A 120 -1.93 14.56 18.32
C PRO A 120 -0.69 13.69 18.04
N LEU A 121 -0.36 12.78 18.96
CA LEU A 121 0.78 11.87 18.85
C LEU A 121 0.74 11.06 17.55
N ARG A 122 -0.46 10.62 17.14
CA ARG A 122 -0.67 9.86 15.91
C ARG A 122 -0.23 10.64 14.66
N ALA A 123 -0.52 11.94 14.58
CA ALA A 123 -0.08 12.77 13.47
C ALA A 123 1.43 12.97 13.47
N LEU A 124 2.05 13.12 14.64
CA LEU A 124 3.51 13.22 14.76
C LEU A 124 4.19 11.93 14.27
N VAL A 125 3.69 10.76 14.69
CA VAL A 125 4.23 9.47 14.25
C VAL A 125 4.06 9.31 12.74
N LEU A 126 2.89 9.64 12.18
CA LEU A 126 2.64 9.58 10.73
C LEU A 126 3.62 10.48 9.96
N PHE A 127 3.85 11.69 10.45
CA PHE A 127 4.79 12.65 9.88
C PHE A 127 6.23 12.12 9.92
N LEU A 128 6.68 11.61 11.07
CA LEU A 128 8.01 11.03 11.25
C LEU A 128 8.23 9.81 10.34
N MET A 129 7.26 8.90 10.26
CA MET A 129 7.34 7.74 9.36
C MET A 129 7.37 8.14 7.88
N SER A 130 6.64 9.19 7.51
CA SER A 130 6.61 9.70 6.13
C SER A 130 7.93 10.37 5.73
N ILE A 131 8.54 11.13 6.65
CA ILE A 131 9.84 11.79 6.44
C ILE A 131 11.01 10.81 6.49
N LEU A 132 10.90 9.70 7.24
CA LEU A 132 11.95 8.69 7.36
C LEU A 132 12.44 8.21 5.98
N GLY A 133 11.53 8.00 5.02
CA GLY A 133 11.89 7.60 3.66
C GLY A 133 12.78 8.62 2.95
N LEU A 134 12.47 9.92 3.08
CA LEU A 134 13.28 11.00 2.54
C LEU A 134 14.64 11.10 3.25
N VAL A 135 14.64 10.99 4.58
CA VAL A 135 15.84 11.04 5.40
C VAL A 135 16.80 9.88 5.09
N VAL A 136 16.29 8.70 4.72
CA VAL A 136 17.11 7.56 4.30
C VAL A 136 17.52 7.67 2.83
N ALA A 137 16.64 8.19 1.97
CA ALA A 137 16.90 8.36 0.53
C ALA A 137 18.10 9.27 0.25
N VAL A 138 18.22 10.40 0.96
CA VAL A 138 19.27 11.41 0.71
C VAL A 138 20.69 10.87 0.99
N PRO A 139 21.01 10.30 2.17
CA PRO A 139 22.30 9.67 2.42
C PRO A 139 22.57 8.50 1.50
N LEU A 140 21.56 7.67 1.20
CA LEU A 140 21.74 6.53 0.31
C LEU A 140 22.10 7.00 -1.11
N ALA A 141 21.47 8.05 -1.60
CA ALA A 141 21.80 8.67 -2.89
C ALA A 141 23.27 9.09 -2.94
N PHE A 142 23.70 9.81 -1.89
CA PHE A 142 25.07 10.30 -1.76
C PHE A 142 26.08 9.14 -1.71
N VAL A 143 25.81 8.11 -0.91
CA VAL A 143 26.66 6.92 -0.79
C VAL A 143 26.74 6.18 -2.12
N LEU A 144 25.60 5.88 -2.75
CA LEU A 144 25.54 5.20 -4.05
C LEU A 144 26.31 5.96 -5.13
N ARG A 145 26.21 7.30 -5.13
CA ARG A 145 26.93 8.13 -6.09
C ARG A 145 28.44 8.10 -5.85
N ARG A 146 28.87 8.05 -4.58
CA ARG A 146 30.28 8.05 -4.21
C ARG A 146 30.95 6.67 -4.30
N THR A 147 30.19 5.58 -4.19
CA THR A 147 30.72 4.21 -4.19
C THR A 147 30.47 3.50 -5.51
N ALA A 148 29.21 3.18 -5.82
CA ALA A 148 28.83 2.31 -6.94
C ALA A 148 28.76 3.02 -8.29
N PHE A 149 28.39 4.32 -8.31
CA PHE A 149 28.09 5.06 -9.54
C PHE A 149 28.93 6.33 -9.71
N ARG A 150 30.24 6.26 -9.46
CA ARG A 150 31.17 7.39 -9.57
C ARG A 150 31.16 8.02 -10.96
N GLY A 151 31.14 9.35 -11.05
CA GLY A 151 31.25 10.09 -12.31
C GLY A 151 30.77 11.53 -12.22
N GLU A 152 31.19 12.36 -13.18
CA GLU A 152 30.70 13.73 -13.31
C GLU A 152 29.19 13.74 -13.61
N SER A 153 28.44 14.56 -12.86
CA SER A 153 27.07 14.89 -13.23
C SER A 153 27.11 15.70 -14.51
N SER A 154 26.31 15.33 -15.51
CA SER A 154 26.23 16.08 -16.77
C SER A 154 25.84 17.52 -16.46
N GLY A 155 26.59 18.51 -16.97
CA GLY A 155 26.27 19.92 -16.81
C GLY A 155 24.82 20.18 -17.22
N PHE A 156 24.05 20.80 -16.33
CA PHE A 156 22.65 21.11 -16.56
C PHE A 156 22.56 22.38 -17.43
N LEU A 157 22.76 22.22 -18.74
CA LEU A 157 22.34 23.23 -19.70
C LEU A 157 20.89 22.94 -20.05
N LEU A 158 19.96 23.63 -19.39
CA LEU A 158 18.55 23.61 -19.72
C LEU A 158 18.17 24.97 -20.30
N GLU A 159 17.81 25.01 -21.58
CA GLU A 159 17.14 26.16 -22.16
C GLU A 159 15.79 26.31 -21.44
N LEU A 160 15.62 27.37 -20.66
CA LEU A 160 14.38 27.59 -19.91
C LEU A 160 13.22 27.82 -20.90
N PRO A 161 12.17 26.98 -20.87
CA PRO A 161 11.00 27.21 -21.70
C PRO A 161 10.19 28.40 -21.18
N ASP A 162 9.59 29.14 -22.11
CA ASP A 162 8.63 30.20 -21.79
C ASP A 162 7.39 29.63 -21.10
N TYR A 163 6.74 30.45 -20.27
CA TYR A 163 5.40 30.11 -19.76
C TYR A 163 4.43 30.00 -20.93
N ARG A 164 3.81 28.82 -21.07
CA ARG A 164 2.78 28.57 -22.08
C ARG A 164 1.49 28.20 -21.39
N VAL A 165 0.37 28.62 -21.98
CA VAL A 165 -0.93 28.09 -21.56
C VAL A 165 -1.03 26.62 -21.97
N PRO A 166 -1.38 25.72 -21.05
CA PRO A 166 -1.42 24.29 -21.35
C PRO A 166 -2.54 24.02 -22.35
N ALA A 167 -2.24 23.27 -23.41
CA ALA A 167 -3.24 22.88 -24.38
C ALA A 167 -4.11 21.77 -23.77
N LEU A 168 -5.35 22.11 -23.39
CA LEU A 168 -6.26 21.19 -22.70
C LEU A 168 -6.37 19.80 -23.39
N ARG A 169 -6.35 19.78 -24.72
CA ARG A 169 -6.38 18.55 -25.51
C ARG A 169 -5.15 17.66 -25.28
N VAL A 170 -3.95 18.25 -25.17
CA VAL A 170 -2.70 17.52 -24.93
C VAL A 170 -2.69 16.94 -23.53
N VAL A 171 -3.08 17.75 -22.54
CA VAL A 171 -3.19 17.31 -21.15
C VAL A 171 -4.18 16.14 -21.03
N LEU A 172 -5.39 16.26 -21.60
CA LEU A 172 -6.39 15.20 -21.55
C LEU A 172 -5.95 13.90 -22.26
N LEU A 173 -5.30 14.02 -23.43
CA LEU A 173 -4.74 12.86 -24.13
C LEU A 173 -3.66 12.17 -23.28
N ARG A 174 -2.81 12.94 -22.60
CA ARG A 174 -1.79 12.41 -21.70
C ARG A 174 -2.40 11.70 -20.49
N VAL A 175 -3.44 12.26 -19.89
CA VAL A 175 -4.19 11.59 -18.81
C VAL A 175 -4.78 10.28 -19.32
N TRP A 176 -5.39 10.28 -20.50
CA TRP A 176 -5.97 9.10 -21.11
C TRP A 176 -4.93 8.01 -21.39
N GLU A 177 -3.81 8.36 -22.02
CA GLU A 177 -2.71 7.43 -22.31
C GLU A 177 -2.11 6.84 -21.02
N SER A 178 -1.95 7.68 -20.00
CA SER A 178 -1.40 7.25 -18.71
C SER A 178 -2.37 6.34 -17.95
N GLY A 179 -3.67 6.69 -17.95
CA GLY A 179 -4.73 5.87 -17.39
C GLY A 179 -4.85 4.52 -18.09
N TRP A 180 -4.80 4.49 -19.43
CA TRP A 180 -4.80 3.25 -20.20
C TRP A 180 -3.56 2.39 -19.96
N SER A 181 -2.38 3.02 -19.89
CA SER A 181 -1.12 2.35 -19.55
C SER A 181 -1.19 1.73 -18.14
N PHE A 182 -1.80 2.42 -17.17
CA PHE A 182 -2.05 1.89 -15.84
C PHE A 182 -2.96 0.65 -15.90
N VAL A 183 -4.14 0.75 -16.53
CA VAL A 183 -5.09 -0.38 -16.62
C VAL A 183 -4.46 -1.59 -17.30
N SER A 184 -3.80 -1.39 -18.44
CA SER A 184 -3.25 -2.49 -19.24
C SER A 184 -2.02 -3.15 -18.61
N ARG A 185 -1.14 -2.39 -17.93
CA ARG A 185 0.12 -2.92 -17.38
C ARG A 185 0.02 -3.21 -15.89
N ALA A 186 -0.31 -2.20 -15.10
CA ALA A 186 -0.38 -2.32 -13.64
C ALA A 186 -1.68 -3.03 -13.22
N GLY A 187 -2.82 -2.70 -13.84
CA GLY A 187 -4.10 -3.34 -13.57
C GLY A 187 -4.07 -4.85 -13.81
N THR A 188 -3.45 -5.30 -14.91
CA THR A 188 -3.27 -6.74 -15.18
C THR A 188 -2.43 -7.43 -14.10
N LEU A 189 -1.36 -6.78 -13.62
CA LEU A 189 -0.52 -7.34 -12.55
C LEU A 189 -1.27 -7.39 -11.20
N ILE A 190 -1.98 -6.32 -10.84
CA ILE A 190 -2.79 -6.25 -9.62
C ILE A 190 -3.89 -7.31 -9.66
N PHE A 191 -4.63 -7.38 -10.76
CA PHE A 191 -5.67 -8.38 -10.95
C PHE A 191 -5.13 -9.80 -10.83
N ALA A 192 -4.03 -10.12 -11.52
CA ALA A 192 -3.39 -11.43 -11.43
C ALA A 192 -2.93 -11.74 -9.98
N ALA A 193 -2.32 -10.78 -9.29
CA ALA A 193 -1.90 -10.95 -7.90
C ALA A 193 -3.09 -11.18 -6.97
N SER A 194 -4.17 -10.41 -7.08
CA SER A 194 -5.38 -10.58 -6.27
C SER A 194 -6.04 -11.95 -6.49
N VAL A 195 -6.13 -12.39 -7.75
CA VAL A 195 -6.66 -13.73 -8.09
C VAL A 195 -5.75 -14.83 -7.53
N LEU A 196 -4.43 -14.70 -7.64
CA LEU A 196 -3.48 -15.67 -7.11
C LEU A 196 -3.50 -15.74 -5.59
N VAL A 197 -3.57 -14.60 -4.90
CA VAL A 197 -3.66 -14.56 -3.44
C VAL A 197 -4.99 -15.15 -2.96
N TRP A 198 -6.10 -14.80 -3.60
CA TRP A 198 -7.41 -15.40 -3.32
C TRP A 198 -7.39 -16.92 -3.54
N ALA A 199 -6.83 -17.39 -4.66
CA ALA A 199 -6.72 -18.80 -4.97
C ALA A 199 -5.83 -19.53 -3.95
N ALA A 200 -4.67 -18.96 -3.61
CA ALA A 200 -3.75 -19.54 -2.65
C ALA A 200 -4.33 -19.56 -1.23
N GLY A 201 -5.14 -18.58 -0.84
CA GLY A 201 -5.82 -18.53 0.46
C GLY A 201 -7.04 -19.45 0.55
N SER A 202 -7.68 -19.74 -0.59
CA SER A 202 -8.88 -20.58 -0.64
C SER A 202 -8.59 -22.07 -0.74
N PHE A 203 -7.47 -22.46 -1.38
CA PHE A 203 -7.10 -23.86 -1.59
C PHE A 203 -6.03 -24.35 -0.60
N PRO A 204 -6.08 -25.61 -0.13
CA PRO A 204 -7.14 -26.61 -0.32
C PRO A 204 -8.35 -26.42 0.61
N VAL A 205 -9.54 -26.69 0.11
CA VAL A 205 -10.78 -26.63 0.89
C VAL A 205 -10.87 -27.88 1.78
N ARG A 206 -10.93 -27.69 3.10
CA ARG A 206 -10.95 -28.79 4.08
C ARG A 206 -12.27 -28.99 4.82
N SER A 207 -13.15 -27.98 4.88
CA SER A 207 -14.38 -28.02 5.69
C SER A 207 -15.64 -27.84 4.83
N PRO A 208 -16.42 -28.90 4.52
CA PRO A 208 -17.72 -28.76 3.87
C PRO A 208 -18.72 -27.96 4.74
N GLU A 209 -18.56 -28.02 6.06
CA GLU A 209 -19.33 -27.27 7.07
C GLU A 209 -19.29 -25.74 6.83
N ARG A 210 -18.21 -25.20 6.23
CA ARG A 210 -18.11 -23.77 5.89
C ARG A 210 -19.21 -23.34 4.91
N TYR A 211 -19.48 -24.15 3.88
CA TYR A 211 -20.48 -23.83 2.87
C TYR A 211 -21.89 -23.93 3.43
N GLU A 212 -22.13 -24.89 4.33
CA GLU A 212 -23.42 -25.03 5.02
C GLU A 212 -23.71 -23.83 5.93
N LEU A 213 -22.72 -23.39 6.73
CA LEU A 213 -22.87 -22.19 7.55
C LEU A 213 -23.03 -20.92 6.72
N ALA A 214 -22.24 -20.76 5.65
CA ALA A 214 -22.35 -19.60 4.76
C ALA A 214 -23.74 -19.52 4.10
N ALA A 215 -24.25 -20.65 3.59
CA ALA A 215 -25.59 -20.72 3.01
C ALA A 215 -26.69 -20.44 4.06
N ARG A 216 -26.49 -20.88 5.31
CA ARG A 216 -27.43 -20.64 6.40
C ARG A 216 -27.47 -19.17 6.82
N LEU A 217 -26.32 -18.49 6.82
CA LEU A 217 -26.23 -17.05 7.04
C LEU A 217 -26.89 -16.26 5.91
N GLU A 218 -26.65 -16.64 4.65
CA GLU A 218 -27.27 -15.99 3.50
C GLU A 218 -28.80 -16.16 3.50
N ALA A 219 -29.30 -17.33 3.89
CA ALA A 219 -30.74 -17.57 4.08
C ALA A 219 -31.32 -16.71 5.22
N LEU A 220 -30.64 -16.60 6.36
CA LEU A 220 -31.06 -15.74 7.47
C LEU A 220 -31.00 -14.25 7.10
N ALA A 221 -30.02 -13.83 6.30
CA ALA A 221 -29.92 -12.46 5.79
C ALA A 221 -31.07 -12.13 4.81
N ALA A 222 -31.41 -13.08 3.93
CA ALA A 222 -32.55 -12.96 3.03
C ALA A 222 -33.88 -12.91 3.78
N ASP A 223 -34.05 -13.73 4.83
CA ASP A 223 -35.25 -13.73 5.66
C ASP A 223 -35.39 -12.43 6.49
N ASN A 224 -34.27 -11.90 7.00
CA ASN A 224 -34.26 -10.62 7.74
C ASN A 224 -34.54 -9.41 6.85
N ALA A 225 -34.07 -9.40 5.60
CA ALA A 225 -34.41 -8.36 4.63
C ALA A 225 -35.91 -8.32 4.28
N VAL A 226 -36.65 -9.40 4.56
CA VAL A 226 -38.10 -9.53 4.32
C VAL A 226 -38.93 -9.19 5.57
N MET A 227 -38.35 -9.28 6.77
CA MET A 227 -39.04 -9.06 8.06
C MET A 227 -38.59 -7.76 8.72
N ASP A 228 -39.07 -6.63 8.20
CA ASP A 228 -38.78 -5.26 8.66
C ASP A 228 -39.41 -4.90 10.03
N GLY A 229 -39.42 -5.80 11.03
CA GLY A 229 -40.01 -5.49 12.33
C GLY A 229 -40.24 -6.58 13.39
N ALA A 230 -39.49 -7.69 13.44
CA ALA A 230 -39.68 -8.70 14.49
C ALA A 230 -38.39 -9.05 15.27
N VAL A 231 -38.43 -8.77 16.58
CA VAL A 231 -37.48 -9.13 17.66
C VAL A 231 -35.98 -8.99 17.31
N PRO A 232 -35.40 -7.79 17.47
CA PRO A 232 -33.98 -7.54 17.17
C PRO A 232 -33.01 -8.47 17.93
N GLY A 233 -33.33 -8.88 19.17
CA GLY A 233 -32.31 -9.43 20.07
C GLY A 233 -31.94 -10.91 19.91
N GLU A 234 -32.80 -11.80 19.41
CA GLU A 234 -32.47 -13.25 19.30
C GLU A 234 -31.86 -13.61 17.94
N THR A 235 -32.37 -13.00 16.86
CA THR A 235 -31.82 -13.20 15.52
C THR A 235 -30.43 -12.56 15.39
N GLU A 236 -30.22 -11.36 15.94
CA GLU A 236 -28.88 -10.72 15.96
C GLU A 236 -27.85 -11.57 16.71
N ARG A 237 -28.20 -12.14 17.87
CA ARG A 237 -27.30 -13.03 18.63
C ARG A 237 -26.97 -14.32 17.88
N THR A 238 -27.97 -14.90 17.21
CA THR A 238 -27.78 -16.13 16.43
C THR A 238 -26.89 -15.87 15.20
N VAL A 239 -27.08 -14.72 14.55
CA VAL A 239 -26.21 -14.28 13.44
C VAL A 239 -24.80 -14.04 13.95
N GLU A 240 -24.62 -13.35 15.07
CA GLU A 240 -23.30 -13.08 15.66
C GLU A 240 -22.55 -14.38 16.05
N GLU A 241 -23.27 -15.37 16.61
CA GLU A 241 -22.70 -16.68 16.93
C GLU A 241 -22.28 -17.47 15.68
N LEU A 242 -23.15 -17.50 14.65
CA LEU A 242 -22.85 -18.15 13.37
C LEU A 242 -21.70 -17.46 12.63
N GLU A 243 -21.65 -16.14 12.63
CA GLU A 243 -20.53 -15.37 12.10
C GLU A 243 -19.24 -15.67 12.86
N GLY A 244 -19.28 -15.70 14.19
CA GLY A 244 -18.13 -16.07 15.02
C GLY A 244 -17.60 -17.47 14.68
N ARG A 245 -18.51 -18.44 14.49
CA ARG A 245 -18.16 -19.80 14.09
C ARG A 245 -17.58 -19.86 12.68
N LEU A 246 -18.15 -19.11 11.74
CA LEU A 246 -17.64 -19.01 10.37
C LEU A 246 -16.24 -18.37 10.34
N ARG A 247 -16.01 -17.32 11.14
CA ARG A 247 -14.68 -16.68 11.28
C ARG A 247 -13.63 -17.65 11.80
N GLN A 248 -13.97 -18.50 12.78
CA GLN A 248 -13.07 -19.56 13.27
C GLN A 248 -12.71 -20.56 12.17
N LEU A 249 -13.72 -21.08 11.45
CA LEU A 249 -13.51 -22.03 10.36
C LEU A 249 -12.68 -21.43 9.21
N ASN A 250 -12.90 -20.15 8.89
CA ASN A 250 -12.11 -19.42 7.90
C ASN A 250 -10.65 -19.29 8.34
N ALA A 251 -10.39 -18.98 9.61
CA ALA A 251 -9.03 -18.86 10.14
C ALA A 251 -8.27 -20.19 10.09
N GLU A 252 -8.90 -21.30 10.47
CA GLU A 252 -8.33 -22.64 10.37
C GLU A 252 -8.05 -23.03 8.92
N GLN A 253 -8.97 -22.73 8.01
CA GLN A 253 -8.79 -23.00 6.59
C GLN A 253 -7.62 -22.20 6.02
N LEU A 254 -7.51 -20.91 6.39
CA LEU A 254 -6.47 -20.05 5.87
C LEU A 254 -5.09 -20.46 6.39
N GLU A 255 -4.98 -20.95 7.62
CA GLU A 255 -3.76 -21.54 8.15
C GLU A 255 -3.33 -22.80 7.37
N GLY A 256 -4.30 -23.63 6.97
CA GLY A 256 -4.09 -24.83 6.16
C GLY A 256 -3.98 -24.58 4.65
N SER A 257 -4.13 -23.33 4.19
CA SER A 257 -4.12 -22.95 2.78
C SER A 257 -2.72 -22.95 2.18
N LEU A 258 -2.61 -22.97 0.85
CA LEU A 258 -1.32 -22.81 0.15
C LEU A 258 -0.64 -21.49 0.52
N LEU A 259 -1.42 -20.43 0.75
CA LEU A 259 -0.92 -19.13 1.22
C LEU A 259 -0.34 -19.24 2.64
N GLY A 260 -1.04 -19.92 3.56
CA GLY A 260 -0.57 -20.18 4.92
C GLY A 260 0.69 -21.06 4.93
N MET A 261 0.73 -22.10 4.09
CA MET A 261 1.89 -22.99 3.91
C MET A 261 3.11 -22.22 3.37
N ALA A 262 2.92 -21.37 2.36
CA ALA A 262 3.98 -20.52 1.83
C ALA A 262 4.48 -19.53 2.88
N GLY A 263 3.58 -18.95 3.67
CA GLY A 263 3.92 -18.10 4.81
C GLY A 263 4.81 -18.81 5.82
N ARG A 264 4.41 -20.01 6.25
CA ARG A 264 5.18 -20.84 7.20
C ARG A 264 6.51 -21.33 6.65
N ALA A 265 6.61 -21.55 5.34
CA ALA A 265 7.87 -21.90 4.70
C ALA A 265 8.88 -20.73 4.75
N VAL A 266 8.38 -19.50 4.70
CA VAL A 266 9.20 -18.27 4.71
C VAL A 266 9.45 -17.74 6.13
N GLU A 267 8.56 -18.07 7.08
CA GLU A 267 8.63 -17.68 8.49
C GLU A 267 10.02 -17.87 9.14
N PRO A 268 10.78 -18.98 8.95
CA PRO A 268 12.06 -19.18 9.64
C PRO A 268 13.11 -18.10 9.34
N ILE A 269 13.05 -17.50 8.15
CA ILE A 269 13.97 -16.42 7.72
C ILE A 269 13.67 -15.13 8.47
N PHE A 270 12.38 -14.87 8.76
CA PHE A 270 11.92 -13.63 9.39
C PHE A 270 11.62 -13.77 10.89
N ARG A 271 11.66 -14.99 11.44
CA ARG A 271 11.55 -15.26 12.87
C ARG A 271 12.57 -14.46 13.72
N PRO A 272 13.84 -14.23 13.29
CA PRO A 272 14.77 -13.37 14.03
C PRO A 272 14.33 -11.91 14.12
N LEU A 273 13.53 -11.44 13.15
CA LEU A 273 12.91 -10.11 13.14
C LEU A 273 11.61 -10.04 13.96
N GLY A 274 11.17 -11.16 14.54
CA GLY A 274 9.93 -11.26 15.31
C GLY A 274 8.67 -11.33 14.44
N TRP A 275 8.79 -11.66 13.15
CA TRP A 275 7.64 -11.74 12.25
C TRP A 275 6.99 -13.12 12.29
N ASP A 276 5.68 -13.15 12.46
CA ASP A 276 4.85 -14.34 12.25
C ASP A 276 4.58 -14.56 10.75
N TRP A 277 4.17 -15.77 10.37
CA TRP A 277 3.82 -16.11 8.99
C TRP A 277 2.75 -15.17 8.43
N ARG A 278 1.83 -14.67 9.26
CA ARG A 278 0.80 -13.68 8.87
C ARG A 278 1.42 -12.37 8.38
N ILE A 279 2.43 -11.86 9.10
CA ILE A 279 3.17 -10.67 8.71
C ILE A 279 3.98 -10.96 7.44
N GLY A 280 4.65 -12.12 7.38
CA GLY A 280 5.43 -12.54 6.22
C GLY A 280 4.59 -12.62 4.94
N VAL A 281 3.41 -13.23 5.02
CA VAL A 281 2.45 -13.30 3.89
C VAL A 281 1.97 -11.91 3.50
N GLY A 282 1.60 -11.06 4.47
CA GLY A 282 1.19 -9.68 4.19
C GLY A 282 2.28 -8.89 3.46
N VAL A 283 3.54 -9.02 3.89
CA VAL A 283 4.68 -8.36 3.23
C VAL A 283 4.94 -8.94 1.83
N LEU A 284 4.88 -10.25 1.66
CA LEU A 284 5.05 -10.87 0.34
C LEU A 284 3.93 -10.47 -0.63
N ALA A 285 2.69 -10.46 -0.16
CA ALA A 285 1.53 -10.02 -0.93
C ALA A 285 1.59 -8.52 -1.26
N SER A 286 2.27 -7.72 -0.43
CA SER A 286 2.49 -6.28 -0.66
C SER A 286 3.45 -5.96 -1.82
N PHE A 287 4.26 -6.93 -2.25
CA PHE A 287 5.36 -6.67 -3.18
C PHE A 287 4.87 -6.26 -4.58
N PRO A 288 3.87 -6.93 -5.20
CA PRO A 288 3.32 -6.50 -6.48
C PRO A 288 2.48 -5.22 -6.38
N ALA A 289 1.77 -5.04 -5.26
CA ALA A 289 0.89 -3.90 -5.01
C ALA A 289 0.76 -3.67 -3.49
N ARG A 290 1.30 -2.54 -3.00
CA ARG A 290 1.39 -2.27 -1.56
C ARG A 290 0.02 -1.96 -0.94
N GLU A 291 -0.92 -1.49 -1.75
CA GLU A 291 -2.32 -1.30 -1.40
C GLU A 291 -3.06 -2.60 -1.05
N VAL A 292 -2.61 -3.76 -1.54
CA VAL A 292 -3.26 -5.06 -1.31
C VAL A 292 -3.02 -5.56 0.12
N VAL A 293 -2.16 -4.91 0.90
CA VAL A 293 -1.83 -5.30 2.28
C VAL A 293 -3.04 -5.31 3.21
N ILE A 294 -3.88 -4.28 3.15
CA ILE A 294 -5.03 -4.18 4.07
C ILE A 294 -6.05 -5.27 3.73
N ALA A 295 -6.39 -5.41 2.45
CA ALA A 295 -7.29 -6.45 1.97
C ALA A 295 -6.77 -7.87 2.30
N THR A 296 -5.46 -8.08 2.18
CA THR A 296 -4.86 -9.38 2.53
C THR A 296 -4.81 -9.62 4.02
N LEU A 297 -4.56 -8.61 4.85
CA LEU A 297 -4.68 -8.73 6.29
C LEU A 297 -6.14 -9.00 6.70
N GLY A 298 -7.12 -8.31 6.13
CA GLY A 298 -8.55 -8.58 6.35
C GLY A 298 -8.92 -10.03 5.99
N THR A 299 -8.38 -10.53 4.89
CA THR A 299 -8.52 -11.95 4.49
C THR A 299 -7.83 -12.88 5.50
N ILE A 300 -6.60 -12.56 5.93
CA ILE A 300 -5.81 -13.39 6.86
C ILE A 300 -6.48 -13.48 8.24
N TYR A 301 -7.02 -12.38 8.72
CA TYR A 301 -7.75 -12.31 9.99
C TYR A 301 -9.23 -12.72 9.86
N SER A 302 -9.65 -13.22 8.69
CA SER A 302 -11.00 -13.73 8.44
C SER A 302 -12.13 -12.73 8.70
N LEU A 303 -11.86 -11.44 8.45
CA LEU A 303 -12.80 -10.34 8.68
C LEU A 303 -13.68 -10.02 7.46
N GLY A 304 -13.42 -10.64 6.32
CA GLY A 304 -14.18 -10.44 5.08
C GLY A 304 -13.44 -9.59 4.05
N GLY A 305 -14.14 -9.22 2.97
CA GLY A 305 -13.59 -8.52 1.81
C GLY A 305 -13.64 -6.98 1.86
N ASP A 306 -14.51 -6.40 2.69
CA ASP A 306 -14.75 -4.95 2.77
C ASP A 306 -14.03 -4.30 3.98
N VAL A 307 -12.79 -4.72 4.24
CA VAL A 307 -12.00 -4.22 5.37
C VAL A 307 -11.11 -3.06 4.93
N ASP A 308 -11.19 -1.92 5.63
CA ASP A 308 -10.37 -0.73 5.39
C ASP A 308 -9.42 -0.40 6.57
N GLU A 309 -8.64 0.69 6.47
CA GLU A 309 -7.75 1.13 7.56
C GLU A 309 -8.47 1.62 8.83
N GLY A 310 -9.77 1.89 8.75
CA GLY A 310 -10.64 2.38 9.81
C GLY A 310 -11.26 1.28 10.66
N ASP A 311 -11.42 0.08 10.09
CA ASP A 311 -12.15 -1.05 10.68
C ASP A 311 -11.67 -1.43 12.10
N GLU A 312 -12.59 -1.35 13.06
CA GLU A 312 -12.29 -1.69 14.47
C GLU A 312 -12.07 -3.19 14.68
N GLY A 313 -12.71 -4.04 13.88
CA GLY A 313 -12.52 -5.49 13.89
C GLY A 313 -11.10 -5.87 13.50
N LEU A 314 -10.56 -5.27 12.44
CA LEU A 314 -9.17 -5.46 12.02
C LEU A 314 -8.17 -4.96 13.05
N ARG A 315 -8.41 -3.77 13.60
CA ARG A 315 -7.56 -3.24 14.69
C ARG A 315 -7.59 -4.13 15.92
N GLY A 316 -8.76 -4.65 16.28
CA GLY A 316 -8.94 -5.60 17.38
C GLY A 316 -8.19 -6.91 17.13
N ALA A 317 -8.34 -7.50 15.94
CA ALA A 317 -7.67 -8.73 15.55
C ALA A 317 -6.14 -8.59 15.55
N LEU A 318 -5.62 -7.45 15.08
CA LEU A 318 -4.19 -7.15 15.12
C LEU A 318 -3.65 -7.02 16.56
N ARG A 319 -4.39 -6.40 17.48
CA ARG A 319 -4.00 -6.30 18.90
C ARG A 319 -4.05 -7.65 19.63
N ALA A 320 -5.04 -8.48 19.30
CA ALA A 320 -5.23 -9.78 19.91
C ALA A 320 -4.32 -10.88 19.34
N ALA A 321 -3.57 -10.60 18.26
CA ALA A 321 -2.70 -11.58 17.63
C ALA A 321 -1.54 -11.97 18.56
N VAL A 322 -1.51 -13.24 18.96
CA VAL A 322 -0.47 -13.84 19.82
C VAL A 322 0.23 -15.01 19.12
N TRP A 323 1.50 -15.17 19.44
CA TRP A 323 2.28 -16.37 19.12
C TRP A 323 1.72 -17.59 19.85
N PRO A 324 2.04 -18.83 19.41
CA PRO A 324 1.72 -20.05 20.15
C PRO A 324 2.23 -20.05 21.60
N ASP A 325 3.31 -19.31 21.87
CA ASP A 325 3.89 -19.13 23.22
C ASP A 325 3.15 -18.08 24.07
N GLY A 326 2.05 -17.49 23.58
CA GLY A 326 1.25 -16.46 24.27
C GLY A 326 1.79 -15.04 24.19
N ARG A 327 2.95 -14.82 23.56
CA ARG A 327 3.53 -13.49 23.37
C ARG A 327 2.79 -12.72 22.26
N PRO A 328 2.54 -11.40 22.39
CA PRO A 328 1.94 -10.63 21.31
C PRO A 328 2.80 -10.65 20.04
N VAL A 329 2.16 -10.82 18.89
CA VAL A 329 2.81 -10.82 17.57
C VAL A 329 3.34 -9.42 17.24
N TYR A 330 2.54 -8.40 17.50
CA TYR A 330 2.90 -7.01 17.30
C TYR A 330 3.33 -6.41 18.64
N THR A 331 4.63 -6.25 18.82
CA THR A 331 5.20 -5.59 19.99
C THR A 331 5.76 -4.24 19.60
N ILE A 332 5.49 -3.22 20.41
CA ILE A 332 6.26 -1.98 20.37
C ILE A 332 7.57 -2.32 21.11
N PRO A 333 8.76 -2.04 20.53
CA PRO A 333 10.03 -2.26 21.24
C PRO A 333 10.11 -1.56 22.61
N ALA A 334 9.26 -0.56 22.85
CA ALA A 334 9.16 0.18 24.09
C ALA A 334 8.59 -0.63 25.28
N ASP A 335 7.95 -1.77 25.05
CA ASP A 335 7.39 -2.62 26.13
C ASP A 335 8.45 -3.52 26.81
N ARG A 336 9.68 -3.59 26.28
CA ARG A 336 10.80 -4.31 26.92
C ARG A 336 11.63 -3.44 27.87
N ALA A 337 11.21 -2.20 28.11
CA ALA A 337 11.88 -1.27 29.00
C ALA A 337 10.95 -0.81 30.12
N MET A 338 10.34 -1.75 30.84
CA MET A 338 9.89 -1.55 32.22
C MET A 338 9.87 -2.87 32.97
#